data_AF-A0A2T6C8R4-F1
#
_entry.id   AF-A0A2T6C8R4-F1
#
_cell.length_a   1.000
_cell.length_b   1.000
_cell.length_c   1.000
_cell.angle_alpha   90.00
_cell.angle_beta   90.00
_cell.angle_gamma   90.00
#
_symmetry.space_group_name_H-M   'P 1'
#
loop_
_entity.id
_entity.type
_entity.pdbx_description
1 polymer ?
#
loop_
_entity_poly.entity_id
_entity_poly.type
_entity_poly.pdbx_seq_one_letter_code
_entity_poly.pdbx_strand_id
1 'polypeptide(L)'
;MGTEKRTMEERIQAFYQQSGGPNNREIARLLEEHLLNGRDHGMTGYKETFEDAVMDTIIQDPSLLLLFERIQRWRLNRNGSSSGPAHLEESVQRLEKEIHELKQYLSNKPL
;
A
#
# COMPACT_ATOMS: atom_id res chain seq x y z
N MET A 1 14.40 30.81 -23.12
CA MET A 1 15.11 29.60 -23.58
C MET A 1 14.29 28.41 -23.09
N GLY A 2 13.79 27.59 -24.02
CA GLY A 2 12.81 26.55 -23.73
C GLY A 2 13.38 25.48 -22.79
N THR A 3 12.71 25.23 -21.67
CA THR A 3 12.95 24.06 -20.84
C THR A 3 12.33 22.85 -21.55
N GLU A 4 13.02 22.33 -22.56
CA GLU A 4 12.71 20.98 -23.05
C GLU A 4 12.92 20.03 -21.87
N LYS A 5 11.81 19.48 -21.35
CA LYS A 5 11.84 18.46 -20.31
C LYS A 5 12.50 17.23 -20.92
N ARG A 6 13.78 17.00 -20.61
CA ARG A 6 14.48 15.77 -20.98
C ARG A 6 13.68 14.57 -20.51
N THR A 7 13.56 13.58 -21.37
CA THR A 7 12.96 12.28 -21.03
C THR A 7 13.76 11.59 -19.92
N MET A 8 13.14 10.64 -19.23
CA MET A 8 13.80 9.92 -18.14
C MET A 8 15.05 9.19 -18.64
N GLU A 9 14.97 8.59 -19.82
CA GLU A 9 16.06 7.90 -20.51
C GLU A 9 17.23 8.85 -20.80
N GLU A 10 16.96 10.06 -21.29
CA GLU A 10 17.99 11.07 -21.54
C GLU A 10 18.65 11.57 -20.25
N ARG A 11 17.88 11.66 -19.16
CA ARG A 11 18.41 12.03 -17.83
C ARG A 11 19.34 10.94 -17.30
N ILE A 12 18.95 9.67 -17.43
CA ILE A 12 19.77 8.51 -17.04
C ILE A 12 21.05 8.46 -17.87
N GLN A 13 20.95 8.65 -19.19
CA GLN A 13 22.12 8.63 -20.07
C GLN A 13 23.09 9.77 -19.76
N ALA A 14 22.57 10.98 -19.51
CA ALA A 14 23.39 12.13 -19.11
C ALA A 14 24.09 11.89 -17.76
N PHE A 15 23.42 11.27 -16.79
CA PHE A 15 24.03 10.88 -15.52
C PHE A 15 25.22 9.94 -15.74
N TYR A 16 25.04 8.84 -16.48
CA TYR A 16 26.13 7.91 -16.75
C TYR A 16 27.30 8.57 -17.51
N GLN A 17 27.04 9.48 -18.43
CA GLN A 17 28.10 10.23 -19.12
C GLN A 17 28.91 11.12 -18.16
N GLN A 18 28.25 11.80 -17.23
CA GLN A 18 28.89 12.65 -16.23
C GLN A 18 29.68 11.85 -15.19
N SER A 19 29.19 10.67 -14.84
CA SER A 19 29.81 9.77 -13.87
C SER A 19 30.94 8.91 -14.44
N GLY A 20 31.45 9.19 -15.66
CA GLY A 20 32.55 8.42 -16.26
C GLY A 20 32.14 7.12 -16.95
N GLY A 21 30.86 6.95 -17.25
CA GLY A 21 30.28 5.83 -17.99
C GLY A 21 29.71 4.71 -17.10
N PRO A 22 28.93 3.78 -17.69
CA PRO A 22 28.31 2.68 -16.95
C PRO A 22 29.31 1.69 -16.33
N ASN A 23 30.56 1.68 -16.79
CA ASN A 23 31.63 0.81 -16.29
C ASN A 23 32.50 1.47 -15.20
N ASN A 24 32.14 2.66 -14.70
CA ASN A 24 32.89 3.26 -13.59
C ASN A 24 32.71 2.41 -12.32
N ARG A 25 33.84 2.04 -11.69
CA ARG A 25 33.86 1.26 -10.44
C ARG A 25 33.14 1.96 -9.28
N GLU A 26 33.04 3.29 -9.34
CA GLU A 26 32.36 4.11 -8.33
C GLU A 26 30.89 4.41 -8.67
N ILE A 27 30.36 3.91 -9.80
CA ILE A 27 29.02 4.30 -10.29
C ILE A 27 27.91 4.00 -9.28
N ALA A 28 28.03 2.90 -8.54
CA ALA A 28 27.09 2.53 -7.48
C ALA A 28 27.08 3.54 -6.34
N ARG A 29 28.26 4.02 -5.92
CA ARG A 29 28.41 5.04 -4.87
C ARG A 29 27.87 6.38 -5.34
N LEU A 30 28.20 6.78 -6.57
CA LEU A 30 27.72 8.04 -7.16
C LEU A 30 26.20 8.03 -7.35
N LEU A 31 25.62 6.90 -7.72
CA LEU A 31 24.17 6.74 -7.83
C LEU A 31 23.50 6.84 -6.47
N GLU A 32 24.05 6.19 -5.44
CA GLU A 32 23.51 6.26 -4.08
C GLU A 32 23.55 7.68 -3.52
N GLU A 33 24.68 8.38 -3.68
CA GLU A 33 24.82 9.79 -3.30
C GLU A 33 23.85 10.70 -4.07
N HIS A 34 23.65 10.43 -5.37
CA HIS A 34 22.71 11.16 -6.20
C HIS A 34 21.26 10.92 -5.78
N LEU A 35 20.88 9.70 -5.38
CA LEU A 35 19.53 9.41 -4.88
C LEU A 35 19.27 10.01 -3.49
N LEU A 36 20.31 10.18 -2.67
CA LEU A 36 20.21 10.77 -1.33
C LEU A 36 20.22 12.30 -1.32
N ASN A 37 21.03 12.91 -2.19
CA ASN A 37 21.34 14.34 -2.16
C ASN A 37 21.01 15.06 -3.47
N GLY A 38 20.54 14.35 -4.49
CA GLY A 38 20.23 14.92 -5.78
C GLY A 38 19.02 15.84 -5.73
N ARG A 39 19.09 16.92 -6.50
CA ARG A 39 18.08 17.99 -6.53
C ARG A 39 16.71 17.55 -7.09
N ASP A 40 16.68 16.37 -7.73
CA ASP A 40 15.51 15.82 -8.43
C ASP A 40 14.89 14.61 -7.70
N HIS A 41 15.33 14.29 -6.48
CA HIS A 41 14.81 13.20 -5.64
C HIS A 41 14.42 13.82 -4.28
N GLY A 42 13.30 13.39 -3.69
CA GLY A 42 12.53 14.06 -2.63
C GLY A 42 13.27 14.91 -1.59
N MET A 43 13.11 14.59 -0.31
CA MET A 43 13.66 15.41 0.76
C MET A 43 15.16 15.15 0.95
N THR A 44 15.99 16.18 0.93
CA THR A 44 17.46 16.07 1.06
C THR A 44 17.86 15.22 2.27
N GLY A 45 18.68 14.19 2.06
CA GLY A 45 19.16 13.28 3.11
C GLY A 45 18.18 12.16 3.47
N TYR A 46 17.03 12.09 2.81
CA TYR A 46 16.07 11.00 2.91
C TYR A 46 16.01 10.24 1.58
N LYS A 47 16.29 8.94 1.63
CA LYS A 47 16.12 8.08 0.45
C LYS A 47 14.64 7.79 0.28
N GLU A 48 14.00 8.45 -0.67
CA GLU A 48 12.60 8.17 -0.99
C GLU A 48 12.40 6.70 -1.32
N THR A 49 11.42 6.10 -0.65
CA THR A 49 10.92 4.78 -0.99
C THR A 49 9.88 4.89 -2.11
N PHE A 50 9.57 3.77 -2.76
CA PHE A 50 8.49 3.73 -3.74
C PHE A 50 7.15 4.09 -3.09
N GLU A 51 6.95 3.65 -1.84
CA GLU A 51 5.78 3.96 -1.04
C GLU A 51 5.64 5.47 -0.80
N ASP A 52 6.74 6.17 -0.52
CA ASP A 52 6.74 7.62 -0.32
C ASP A 52 6.31 8.36 -1.59
N ALA A 53 6.87 7.99 -2.74
CA ALA A 53 6.50 8.58 -4.04
C ALA A 53 5.02 8.35 -4.40
N VAL A 54 4.48 7.16 -4.07
CA VAL A 54 3.06 6.84 -4.24
C VAL A 54 2.19 7.69 -3.31
N MET A 55 2.59 7.83 -2.04
CA MET A 55 1.86 8.65 -1.08
C MET A 55 1.86 10.12 -1.48
N ASP A 56 2.98 10.66 -1.93
CA ASP A 56 3.08 12.04 -2.41
C ASP A 56 2.16 12.29 -3.61
N THR A 57 2.11 11.35 -4.54
CA THR A 57 1.20 11.43 -5.69
C THR A 57 -0.26 11.45 -5.27
N ILE A 58 -0.63 10.62 -4.29
CA ILE A 58 -2.00 10.56 -3.75
C ILE A 58 -2.36 11.84 -2.97
N ILE A 59 -1.40 12.42 -2.24
CA ILE A 59 -1.60 13.66 -1.47
C ILE A 59 -1.74 14.87 -2.42
N GLN A 60 -0.96 14.92 -3.49
CA GLN A 60 -0.99 16.01 -4.47
C GLN A 60 -2.25 15.99 -5.36
N ASP A 61 -2.91 14.84 -5.51
CA ASP A 61 -4.17 14.70 -6.26
C ASP A 61 -5.31 14.17 -5.36
N PRO A 62 -6.19 15.06 -4.84
CA PRO A 62 -7.30 14.68 -3.99
C PRO A 62 -8.27 13.65 -4.62
N SER A 63 -8.30 13.53 -5.95
CA SER A 63 -9.14 12.53 -6.61
C SER A 63 -8.64 11.10 -6.39
N LEU A 64 -7.32 10.92 -6.20
CA LEU A 64 -6.70 9.63 -5.93
C LEU A 64 -6.95 9.13 -4.50
N LEU A 65 -7.25 10.02 -3.55
CA LEU A 65 -7.61 9.65 -2.17
C LEU A 65 -8.82 8.72 -2.13
N LEU A 66 -9.85 9.01 -2.93
CA LEU A 66 -11.06 8.18 -3.00
C LEU A 66 -10.77 6.76 -3.50
N LEU A 67 -9.89 6.66 -4.51
CA LEU A 67 -9.47 5.38 -5.06
C LEU A 67 -8.60 4.61 -4.06
N PHE A 68 -7.67 5.30 -3.40
CA PHE A 68 -6.81 4.73 -2.37
C PHE A 68 -7.61 4.18 -1.20
N GLU A 69 -8.57 4.95 -0.65
CA GLU A 69 -9.48 4.48 0.39
C GLU A 69 -10.26 3.24 -0.04
N ARG A 70 -10.77 3.23 -1.28
CA ARG A 70 -11.54 2.08 -1.80
C ARG A 70 -10.67 0.82 -1.89
N ILE A 71 -9.43 0.96 -2.34
CA ILE A 71 -8.47 -0.15 -2.42
C ILE A 71 -8.09 -0.64 -1.01
N GLN A 72 -7.87 0.26 -0.06
CA GLN A 72 -7.59 -0.10 1.33
C GLN A 72 -8.75 -0.87 1.96
N ARG A 73 -9.98 -0.39 1.83
CA ARG A 73 -11.19 -1.09 2.32
C ARG A 73 -11.32 -2.48 1.68
N TRP A 74 -11.06 -2.60 0.39
CA TRP A 74 -11.08 -3.89 -0.29
C TRP A 74 -10.00 -4.86 0.22
N ARG A 75 -8.77 -4.39 0.47
CA ARG A 75 -7.70 -5.19 1.06
C ARG A 75 -8.02 -5.65 2.48
N LEU A 76 -8.54 -4.76 3.31
CA LEU A 76 -8.97 -5.07 4.68
C LEU A 76 -10.10 -6.11 4.68
N ASN A 77 -11.06 -5.98 3.77
CA ASN A 77 -12.13 -6.96 3.63
C ASN A 77 -11.59 -8.32 3.17
N ARG A 78 -10.61 -8.37 2.26
CA ARG A 78 -9.99 -9.65 1.85
C ARG A 78 -9.18 -10.30 2.97
N ASN A 79 -8.44 -9.51 3.75
CA ASN A 79 -7.62 -10.01 4.86
C ASN A 79 -8.45 -10.32 6.12
N GLY A 80 -9.60 -9.68 6.33
CA GLY A 80 -10.56 -9.98 7.39
C GLY A 80 -11.48 -11.18 7.08
N SER A 81 -11.58 -11.57 5.81
CA SER A 81 -12.42 -12.70 5.35
C SER A 81 -11.83 -14.08 5.66
N SER A 82 -10.58 -14.19 6.10
CA SER A 82 -9.97 -15.48 6.44
C SER A 82 -10.41 -16.04 7.81
N SER A 83 -11.17 -15.30 8.62
CA SER A 83 -11.69 -15.81 9.91
C SER A 83 -13.13 -15.36 10.26
N GLY A 84 -13.72 -14.44 9.49
CA GLY A 84 -15.03 -13.83 9.81
C GLY A 84 -16.28 -14.69 9.54
N PRO A 85 -16.49 -15.27 8.34
CA PRO A 85 -17.80 -15.84 8.00
C PRO A 85 -18.07 -17.19 8.68
N ALA A 86 -17.07 -18.08 8.76
CA ALA A 86 -17.25 -19.42 9.34
C ALA A 86 -17.53 -19.39 10.85
N HIS A 87 -16.85 -18.51 11.59
CA HIS A 87 -17.05 -18.38 13.04
C HIS A 87 -18.38 -17.72 13.40
N LEU A 88 -18.85 -16.77 12.58
CA LEU A 88 -20.18 -16.19 12.74
C LEU A 88 -21.27 -17.24 12.45
N GLU A 89 -21.10 -18.05 11.40
CA GLU A 89 -22.05 -19.10 11.05
C GLU A 89 -22.15 -20.17 12.14
N GLU A 90 -21.02 -20.60 12.71
CA GLU A 90 -20.98 -21.51 13.87
C GLU A 90 -21.67 -20.91 15.11
N SER A 91 -21.44 -19.62 15.39
CA SER A 91 -22.05 -18.92 16.51
C SER A 91 -23.57 -18.80 16.35
N VAL A 92 -24.06 -18.54 15.13
CA VAL A 92 -25.49 -18.45 14.82
C VAL A 92 -26.15 -19.82 15.00
N GLN A 93 -25.56 -20.88 14.45
CA GLN A 93 -26.10 -22.24 14.59
C GLN A 93 -26.17 -22.69 16.06
N ARG A 94 -25.18 -22.31 16.87
CA ARG A 94 -25.18 -22.59 18.31
C ARG A 94 -26.33 -21.86 19.03
N LEU A 95 -26.52 -20.58 18.75
CA LEU A 95 -27.60 -19.79 19.34
C LEU A 95 -28.99 -20.31 18.94
N GLU A 96 -29.17 -20.73 17.69
CA GLU A 96 -30.41 -21.34 17.22
C GLU A 96 -30.74 -22.63 18.00
N LYS A 97 -29.71 -23.46 18.24
CA LYS A 97 -29.85 -24.68 19.03
C LYS A 97 -30.22 -24.39 20.48
N GLU A 98 -29.55 -23.44 21.13
CA GLU A 98 -29.84 -23.05 22.52
C GLU A 98 -31.27 -22.49 22.66
N ILE A 99 -31.73 -21.68 21.70
CA ILE A 99 -33.12 -21.20 21.68
C ILE A 99 -34.11 -22.35 21.51
N HIS A 100 -33.80 -23.32 20.65
CA HIS A 100 -34.67 -24.48 20.44
C HIS A 100 -34.79 -25.33 21.71
N GLU A 101 -33.67 -25.58 22.40
CA GLU A 101 -33.64 -26.31 23.66
C GLU A 101 -34.39 -25.57 24.78
N LEU A 102 -34.21 -24.24 24.90
CA LEU A 102 -34.95 -23.43 25.87
C LEU A 102 -36.47 -23.43 25.60
N LYS A 103 -36.87 -23.37 24.33
CA LYS A 103 -38.28 -23.48 23.94
C LYS A 103 -38.87 -24.85 24.30
N GLN A 104 -38.13 -25.93 24.05
CA GLN A 104 -38.56 -27.28 24.44
C GLN A 104 -38.65 -27.43 25.96
N TYR A 105 -37.67 -26.90 26.70
CA TYR A 105 -37.67 -26.92 28.17
C TYR A 105 -38.86 -26.16 28.75
N LEU A 106 -39.17 -24.97 28.23
CA LEU A 106 -40.36 -24.21 28.65
C LEU A 106 -41.67 -24.91 28.26
N SER A 107 -41.72 -25.57 27.10
CA SER A 107 -42.90 -26.31 26.65
C SER A 107 -43.16 -27.57 27.47
N ASN A 108 -42.11 -28.20 28.02
CA ASN A 108 -42.21 -29.44 28.80
C ASN A 108 -42.24 -29.21 30.31
N LYS A 109 -42.22 -27.96 30.78
CA LYS A 109 -42.34 -27.63 32.19
C LYS A 109 -43.82 -27.59 32.57
N PRO A 110 -44.36 -28.56 33.34
CA PRO A 110 -45.70 -28.42 33.87
C PRO A 110 -45.72 -27.27 34.87
N LEU A 111 -46.83 -26.52 34.87
CA LEU A 111 -47.12 -25.42 35.79
C LEU A 111 -46.92 -25.82 37.26
#